data_AF-A0A6M0RAG3-F1
#
_entry.id   AF-A0A6M0RAG3-F1
#
_cell.length_a   1.000
_cell.length_b   1.000
_cell.length_c   1.000
_cell.angle_alpha   90.00
_cell.angle_beta   90.00
_cell.angle_gamma   90.00
#
_symmetry.space_group_name_H-M   'P 1'
#
loop_
_entity.id
_entity.type
_entity.pdbx_description
1 polymer ?
#
loop_
_entity_poly.entity_id
_entity_poly.type
_entity_poly.pdbx_seq_one_letter_code
_entity_poly.pdbx_strand_id
1 'polypeptide(L)' 'MKNLVLYNNSIDERAAKYLADFLQCPCMFNFTDSKYDDAENLYGIGGGNFPYKAIVLKGSDRYATAQAVLNYINK' A
#
# COMPACT_ATOMS: atom_id res chain seq x y z
N MET A 1 -15.05 0.46 4.48
CA MET A 1 -13.83 -0.35 4.69
C MET A 1 -12.85 0.51 5.49
N LYS A 2 -12.27 0.02 6.60
CA LYS A 2 -11.42 0.90 7.45
C LYS A 2 -10.08 1.23 6.78
N ASN A 3 -9.41 0.22 6.22
CA ASN A 3 -8.13 0.36 5.55
C ASN A 3 -8.16 -0.37 4.21
N LEU A 4 -7.48 0.15 3.19
CA LEU A 4 -7.23 -0.51 1.92
C LEU A 4 -5.78 -0.32 1.52
N VAL A 5 -5.10 -1.39 1.11
CA VAL A 5 -3.72 -1.35 0.62
C VAL A 5 -3.68 -1.55 -0.88
N LEU A 6 -2.95 -0.68 -1.57
CA LEU A 6 -2.78 -0.66 -3.02
C LEU A 6 -1.32 -0.90 -3.41
N TYR A 7 -1.11 -1.62 -4.51
CA TYR A 7 0.21 -1.81 -5.14
C TYR A 7 0.12 -1.62 -6.66
N ASN A 8 1.23 -1.23 -7.29
CA ASN A 8 1.32 -0.95 -8.73
C ASN A 8 2.08 -2.02 -9.52
N ASN A 9 2.76 -2.97 -8.86
CA ASN A 9 3.51 -4.05 -9.52
C ASN A 9 3.67 -5.26 -8.58
N SER A 10 4.06 -6.41 -9.15
CA SER A 10 4.19 -7.68 -8.43
C SER A 10 5.39 -7.75 -7.48
N ILE A 11 6.33 -6.81 -7.54
CA ILE A 11 7.47 -6.72 -6.62
C ILE A 11 7.01 -6.08 -5.32
N ASP A 12 6.35 -4.92 -5.41
CA ASP A 12 5.85 -4.15 -4.27
C ASP A 12 4.61 -4.80 -3.64
N GLU A 13 3.86 -5.61 -4.39
CA GLU A 13 2.76 -6.46 -3.88
C GLU A 13 3.17 -7.27 -2.64
N ARG A 14 4.42 -7.74 -2.59
CA ARG A 14 4.95 -8.52 -1.48
C ARG A 14 4.97 -7.72 -0.18
N ALA A 15 5.47 -6.48 -0.25
CA ALA A 15 5.48 -5.55 0.88
C ALA A 15 4.05 -5.12 1.24
N ALA A 16 3.20 -4.90 0.23
CA ALA A 16 1.80 -4.54 0.43
C ALA A 16 1.02 -5.60 1.21
N LYS A 17 1.25 -6.88 0.92
CA LYS A 17 0.62 -7.99 1.64
C LYS A 17 1.02 -8.05 3.11
N TYR A 18 2.28 -7.78 3.47
CA TYR A 18 2.67 -7.69 4.88
C TYR A 18 1.92 -6.58 5.64
N LEU A 19 1.77 -5.40 5.01
CA LEU A 19 0.99 -4.32 5.62
C LEU A 19 -0.49 -4.70 5.76
N ALA A 20 -1.06 -5.33 4.74
CA ALA A 20 -2.45 -5.75 4.74
C ALA A 20 -2.74 -6.83 5.80
N ASP A 21 -1.83 -7.79 5.99
CA ASP A 21 -1.90 -8.80 7.05
C ASP A 21 -1.90 -8.14 8.44
N PHE A 22 -1.00 -7.17 8.66
CA PHE A 22 -0.93 -6.43 9.92
C PHE A 22 -2.19 -5.59 10.18
N LEU A 23 -2.68 -4.87 9.17
CA LEU A 23 -3.88 -4.03 9.27
C LEU A 23 -5.19 -4.83 9.18
N GLN A 24 -5.11 -6.14 8.94
CA GLN A 24 -6.22 -7.06 8.68
C GLN A 24 -7.21 -6.51 7.65
N CYS A 25 -6.69 -6.09 6.49
CA CYS A 25 -7.49 -5.42 5.46
C CYS A 25 -7.22 -5.93 4.04
N PRO A 26 -8.08 -5.59 3.07
CA PRO A 26 -7.86 -5.96 1.68
C PRO A 26 -6.60 -5.33 1.08
N CYS A 27 -5.96 -6.08 0.19
CA CYS A 27 -4.83 -5.65 -0.63
C CYS A 27 -5.18 -5.91 -2.10
N MET A 28 -5.02 -4.91 -2.96
CA MET A 28 -5.34 -5.06 -4.38
C MET A 28 -4.42 -4.24 -5.29
N PHE A 29 -4.36 -4.66 -6.55
CA PHE A 29 -3.72 -3.88 -7.59
C PHE A 29 -4.43 -2.55 -7.77
N ASN A 30 -3.65 -1.48 -7.91
CA ASN A 30 -4.17 -0.14 -8.14
C ASN A 30 -4.68 0.00 -9.58
N PHE A 31 -6.00 -0.07 -9.75
CA PHE A 31 -6.69 0.30 -10.97
C PHE A 31 -6.96 1.82 -10.99
N THR A 32 -6.89 2.47 -12.14
CA THR A 32 -7.20 3.91 -12.24
C THR A 32 -8.66 4.26 -11.97
N ASP A 33 -9.55 3.28 -11.87
CA ASP A 33 -10.99 3.47 -11.71
C ASP A 33 -11.40 3.58 -10.24
N SER A 34 -11.61 4.82 -9.79
CA SER A 34 -12.57 5.39 -8.81
C SER A 34 -13.24 4.55 -7.69
N LYS A 35 -12.89 3.29 -7.43
CA LYS A 35 -13.54 2.40 -6.45
C LYS A 35 -12.87 2.42 -5.08
N TYR A 36 -12.13 3.49 -4.75
CA TYR A 36 -11.41 3.63 -3.48
C TYR A 36 -12.14 4.48 -2.43
N ASP A 37 -13.34 4.95 -2.74
CA ASP A 37 -14.05 5.93 -1.91
C ASP A 37 -14.69 5.34 -0.66
N ASP A 38 -14.91 4.03 -0.62
CA ASP A 38 -15.43 3.35 0.56
C ASP A 38 -14.36 3.07 1.63
N ALA A 39 -13.09 3.39 1.37
CA ALA A 39 -11.98 3.21 2.32
C ALA A 39 -11.72 4.49 3.14
N GLU A 40 -11.77 4.39 4.47
CA GLU A 40 -11.42 5.50 5.37
C GLU A 40 -9.94 5.86 5.24
N ASN A 41 -9.06 4.85 5.26
CA ASN A 41 -7.62 5.01 5.06
C ASN A 41 -7.16 4.24 3.83
N LEU A 42 -6.36 4.90 2.99
CA LEU A 42 -5.79 4.32 1.79
C LEU A 42 -4.27 4.31 1.90
N TYR A 43 -3.65 3.17 1.62
CA TYR A 43 -2.20 2.99 1.64
C TYR A 43 -1.71 2.61 0.26
N GLY A 44 -0.70 3.32 -0.25
CA GLY A 44 -0.04 3.01 -1.51
C GLY A 44 1.37 2.49 -1.27
N ILE A 45 1.74 1.35 -1.84
CA ILE A 45 3.03 0.70 -1.58
C ILE A 45 3.91 0.71 -2.82
N GLY A 46 5.10 1.29 -2.67
CA GLY A 46 6.12 1.36 -3.71
C GLY A 46 5.97 2.52 -4.68
N GLY A 47 6.50 2.34 -5.88
CA GLY A 47 6.51 3.37 -6.93
C GLY A 47 5.18 3.52 -7.67
N GLY A 48 5.12 4.50 -8.56
CA GLY A 48 3.94 4.79 -9.40
C GLY A 48 2.99 5.83 -8.79
N ASN A 49 1.86 6.01 -9.46
CA ASN A 49 0.83 6.96 -9.05
C ASN A 49 -0.18 6.27 -8.14
N PHE A 50 -0.62 6.98 -7.10
CA PHE A 50 -1.69 6.55 -6.21
C PHE A 50 -2.73 7.68 -6.09
N PRO A 51 -3.96 7.40 -5.64
CA PRO A 51 -4.92 8.45 -5.34
C PRO A 51 -4.34 9.47 -4.36
N TYR A 52 -4.67 10.76 -4.53
CA TYR A 52 -4.05 11.86 -3.76
C TYR A 52 -4.18 11.70 -2.24
N LYS A 53 -5.22 11.00 -1.77
CA LYS A 53 -5.50 10.74 -0.35
C LYS A 53 -4.69 9.58 0.24
N ALA A 54 -3.91 8.86 -0.57
CA ALA A 54 -3.17 7.68 -0.11
C ALA A 54 -1.93 8.07 0.72
N ILE A 55 -1.75 7.39 1.84
CA ILE A 55 -0.48 7.38 2.56
C ILE A 55 0.48 6.46 1.80
N VAL A 56 1.51 7.04 1.18
CA VAL A 56 2.45 6.28 0.35
C VAL A 56 3.67 5.84 1.15
N LEU A 57 3.88 4.53 1.24
CA LEU A 57 5.09 3.93 1.81
C LEU A 57 5.99 3.44 0.67
N LYS A 58 7.14 4.08 0.49
CA LYS A 58 8.10 3.76 -0.58
C LYS A 58 9.54 4.03 -0.17
N GLY A 59 10.46 3.33 -0.81
CA GLY A 59 11.89 3.58 -0.77
C GLY A 59 12.48 3.84 -2.16
N SER A 60 13.80 3.95 -2.24
CA SER A 60 14.55 4.11 -3.50
C SER A 60 14.48 2.88 -4.41
N ASP A 61 14.24 1.70 -3.83
CA ASP A 61 14.12 0.43 -4.52
C ASP A 61 13.14 -0.49 -3.78
N ARG A 62 13.04 -1.74 -4.24
CA ARG A 62 12.15 -2.78 -3.67
C ARG A 62 12.51 -3.15 -2.22
N TYR A 63 13.79 -3.14 -1.86
CA TYR A 63 14.25 -3.51 -0.52
C TYR A 63 13.97 -2.37 0.46
N ALA A 64 14.26 -1.13 0.06
CA ALA A 64 13.96 0.06 0.82
C ALA A 64 12.44 0.26 1.00
N THR A 65 11.63 -0.08 -0.01
CA THR A 65 10.16 -0.08 0.11
C THR A 65 9.68 -1.10 1.13
N ALA A 66 10.19 -2.34 1.09
CA ALA A 66 9.85 -3.35 2.09
C ALA A 66 10.25 -2.90 3.51
N GLN A 67 11.44 -2.30 3.67
CA GLN A 67 11.87 -1.77 4.95
C GLN A 67 10.99 -0.62 5.45
N ALA A 68 10.53 0.27 4.57
CA ALA A 68 9.59 1.34 4.93
C ALA A 68 8.26 0.79 5.46
N VAL A 69 7.77 -0.32 4.89
CA VAL A 69 6.58 -1.02 5.40
C VAL A 69 6.84 -1.62 6.78
N LEU A 70 7.95 -2.34 6.98
CA LEU A 70 8.30 -2.91 8.28
C LEU A 70 8.47 -1.84 9.36
N ASN A 71 9.06 -0.70 9.01
CA ASN A 71 9.18 0.44 9.90
C ASN A 71 7.83 1.05 10.27
N TYR A 72 6.81 0.93 9.42
CA TYR A 72 5.45 1.37 9.75
C TYR A 72 4.76 0.38 10.70
N ILE A 73 4.92 -0.93 10.45
CA ILE A 73 4.34 -1.99 11.27
C ILE A 73 4.90 -1.98 12.70
N ASN A 74 6.19 -1.69 12.86
CA ASN A 74 6.88 -1.70 14.15
C ASN A 74 6.77 -0.37 14.94
N LYS A 75 5.90 0.55 14.53
CA LYS A 75 5.60 1.78 15.29
C LYS A 75 4.47 1.55 16.27
#